data_AF-A0A4V5PTX8-F1
#
_entry.id   AF-A0A4V5PTX8-F1
#
_cell.length_a   1.000
_cell.length_b   1.000
_cell.length_c   1.000
_cell.angle_alpha   90.00
_cell.angle_beta   90.00
_cell.angle_gamma   90.00
#
_symmetry.space_group_name_H-M   'P 1'
#
loop_
_entity.id
_entity.type
_entity.pdbx_description
1 polymer ?
#
loop_
_entity_poly.entity_id
_entity_poly.type
_entity_poly.pdbx_seq_one_letter_code
_entity_poly.pdbx_strand_id
1 'polypeptide(L)'
;MSRDASSVEAAPVTVSGDDVLAIDAELGEAGAAAPIKGDDGAAARKYYKDFVRRYYALYQSKFAPFRQATDKPLDRAAFDAAFVRSDDRVSSVGEGLTSFDTDRADLDALLEAMTSAAAAKPTTDRLSAYKKAKRQRVTRTIRSTRTETYCREYGYYIDACIDYGTRKVPQSRTVTESRLPKGVTSPPDLFRAYQDRFFALLTQRREENAGKASAERAEIEQDNIIGASRLWSAAYIVGAFISLMFLFLLIAIERHQRRIARVASNPDLLES
;
A
#
# COMPACT_ATOMS: atom_id res chain seq x y z
N MET A 1 -22.15 5.81 -27.39
CA MET A 1 -21.32 6.76 -26.64
C MET A 1 -20.03 6.04 -26.28
N SER A 2 -18.89 6.47 -26.81
CA SER A 2 -17.58 5.93 -26.43
C SER A 2 -17.27 6.43 -25.02
N ARG A 3 -16.93 5.51 -24.11
CA ARG A 3 -16.48 5.86 -22.76
C ARG A 3 -15.03 6.31 -22.84
N ASP A 4 -14.67 7.31 -22.05
CA ASP A 4 -13.31 7.85 -21.98
C ASP A 4 -12.54 7.15 -20.86
N ALA A 5 -11.42 6.51 -21.20
CA ALA A 5 -10.56 5.82 -20.24
C ALA A 5 -9.99 6.79 -19.18
N SER A 6 -9.83 8.07 -19.52
CA SER A 6 -9.33 9.08 -18.58
C SER A 6 -10.32 9.41 -17.46
N SER A 7 -11.60 9.00 -17.60
CA SER A 7 -12.65 9.22 -16.60
C SER A 7 -12.68 8.19 -15.47
N VAL A 8 -11.91 7.10 -15.57
CA VAL A 8 -11.88 6.06 -14.54
C VAL A 8 -10.91 6.46 -13.42
N GLU A 9 -11.44 6.69 -12.23
CA GLU A 9 -10.67 6.97 -11.02
C GLU A 9 -10.64 5.77 -10.07
N ALA A 10 -9.55 5.63 -9.29
CA ALA A 10 -9.47 4.59 -8.28
C ALA A 10 -10.44 4.88 -7.13
N ALA A 11 -11.20 3.87 -6.69
CA ALA A 11 -12.16 4.03 -5.60
C ALA A 11 -11.48 4.44 -4.28
N PRO A 12 -12.11 5.28 -3.45
CA PRO A 12 -11.58 5.67 -2.15
C PRO A 12 -11.44 4.46 -1.24
N VAL A 13 -10.36 4.42 -0.46
CA VAL A 13 -10.04 3.31 0.46
C VAL A 13 -10.48 3.68 1.87
N THR A 14 -11.22 2.78 2.51
CA THR A 14 -11.59 2.88 3.93
C THR A 14 -11.06 1.66 4.67
N VAL A 15 -10.50 1.84 5.87
CA VAL A 15 -10.10 0.76 6.79
C VAL A 15 -10.85 0.96 8.11
N SER A 16 -11.60 -0.05 8.53
CA SER A 16 -12.47 0.03 9.72
C SER A 16 -11.77 -0.46 10.99
N GLY A 17 -12.39 -0.24 12.16
CA GLY A 17 -11.87 -0.77 13.42
C GLY A 17 -11.83 -2.31 13.45
N ASP A 18 -12.82 -2.99 12.84
CA ASP A 18 -12.87 -4.45 12.81
C ASP A 18 -11.76 -5.06 11.95
N ASP A 19 -11.39 -4.40 10.86
CA ASP A 19 -10.26 -4.78 9.99
C ASP A 19 -8.93 -4.82 10.78
N VAL A 20 -8.76 -3.89 11.72
CA VAL A 20 -7.55 -3.72 12.51
C VAL A 20 -7.45 -4.76 13.65
N LEU A 21 -8.57 -5.31 14.11
CA LEU A 21 -8.60 -6.32 15.18
C LEU A 21 -8.08 -7.70 14.72
N ALA A 22 -8.20 -7.99 13.42
CA ALA A 22 -7.68 -9.19 12.76
C ALA A 22 -6.16 -9.08 12.55
N ILE A 23 -5.40 -9.27 13.64
CA ILE A 23 -3.94 -9.40 13.59
C ILE A 23 -3.57 -10.82 13.16
N ASP A 24 -3.30 -11.02 11.88
CA ASP A 24 -2.47 -12.11 11.37
C ASP A 24 -1.19 -11.52 10.80
N ALA A 25 -0.06 -12.11 11.22
CA ALA A 25 1.27 -11.57 11.01
C ALA A 25 1.74 -11.85 9.58
N GLU A 26 1.63 -10.86 8.70
CA GLU A 26 2.57 -10.59 7.61
C GLU A 26 2.28 -9.19 7.05
N LEU A 27 3.27 -8.31 7.11
CA LEU A 27 3.21 -6.91 6.68
C LEU A 27 4.24 -6.72 5.56
N GLY A 28 3.77 -6.40 4.35
CA GLY A 28 4.60 -5.98 3.22
C GLY A 28 4.86 -4.48 3.24
N GLU A 29 6.00 -4.06 2.68
CA GLU A 29 6.41 -2.66 2.61
C GLU A 29 5.65 -1.88 1.52
N ALA A 30 5.25 -0.64 1.85
CA ALA A 30 4.54 0.28 0.97
C ALA A 30 5.50 1.15 0.15
N GLY A 31 5.19 1.29 -1.15
CA GLY A 31 5.93 2.11 -2.11
C GLY A 31 5.75 3.63 -1.91
N ALA A 32 6.77 4.39 -2.32
CA ALA A 32 6.89 5.83 -2.15
C ALA A 32 5.98 6.65 -3.08
N ALA A 33 5.43 7.75 -2.56
CA ALA A 33 4.66 8.74 -3.31
C ALA A 33 5.54 9.88 -3.85
N ALA A 34 5.11 10.47 -4.98
CA ALA A 34 5.80 11.54 -5.70
C ALA A 34 5.63 12.92 -5.04
N PRO A 35 6.56 13.87 -5.28
CA PRO A 35 6.59 15.08 -4.50
C PRO A 35 5.69 16.22 -5.01
N ILE A 36 5.07 16.97 -4.10
CA ILE A 36 4.30 18.19 -4.38
C ILE A 36 4.79 19.33 -3.45
N LYS A 37 5.12 20.49 -4.03
CA LYS A 37 5.57 21.69 -3.31
C LYS A 37 4.40 22.58 -2.88
N GLY A 38 4.40 23.06 -1.64
CA GLY A 38 3.50 24.11 -1.16
C GLY A 38 3.80 24.58 0.26
N ASP A 39 3.46 25.84 0.54
CA ASP A 39 3.71 26.61 1.78
C ASP A 39 2.83 26.16 2.98
N ASP A 40 2.72 24.85 3.21
CA ASP A 40 1.80 24.24 4.20
C ASP A 40 2.43 24.02 5.58
N GLY A 41 3.69 24.41 5.78
CA GLY A 41 4.47 24.04 6.96
C GLY A 41 3.85 24.47 8.29
N ALA A 42 3.18 25.63 8.34
CA ALA A 42 2.53 26.11 9.57
C ALA A 42 1.23 25.35 9.89
N ALA A 43 0.42 25.07 8.86
CA ALA A 43 -0.81 24.30 9.00
C ALA A 43 -0.50 22.84 9.37
N ALA A 44 0.49 22.24 8.69
CA ALA A 44 1.01 20.90 8.97
C ALA A 44 1.50 20.78 10.43
N ARG A 45 2.38 21.68 10.89
CA ARG A 45 2.85 21.70 12.28
C ARG A 45 1.71 21.77 13.30
N LYS A 46 0.72 22.63 13.06
CA LYS A 46 -0.44 22.77 13.95
C LYS A 46 -1.27 21.48 13.97
N TYR A 47 -1.55 20.92 12.80
CA TYR A 47 -2.33 19.69 12.69
C TYR A 47 -1.62 18.51 13.37
N TYR A 48 -0.36 18.23 13.04
CA TYR A 48 0.33 17.07 13.60
C TYR A 48 0.49 17.17 15.13
N LYS A 49 0.77 18.38 15.65
CA LYS A 49 0.81 18.60 17.10
C LYS A 49 -0.54 18.32 17.77
N ASP A 50 -1.63 18.74 17.14
CA ASP A 50 -2.97 18.44 17.63
C ASP A 50 -3.32 16.95 17.52
N PHE A 51 -2.94 16.31 16.42
CA PHE A 51 -3.11 14.88 16.20
C PHE A 51 -2.39 14.07 17.28
N VAL A 52 -1.11 14.33 17.53
CA VAL A 52 -0.33 13.69 18.61
C VAL A 52 -1.05 13.83 19.94
N ARG A 53 -1.61 15.02 20.25
CA ARG A 53 -2.37 15.24 21.49
C ARG A 53 -3.61 14.34 21.56
N ARG A 54 -4.42 14.27 20.50
CA ARG A 54 -5.64 13.44 20.46
C ARG A 54 -5.30 11.95 20.51
N TYR A 55 -4.32 11.51 19.72
CA TYR A 55 -3.91 10.12 19.61
C TYR A 55 -3.24 9.61 20.89
N TYR A 56 -2.42 10.45 21.54
CA TYR A 56 -1.87 10.15 22.86
C TYR A 56 -2.96 10.07 23.94
N ALA A 57 -3.98 10.92 23.89
CA ALA A 57 -5.10 10.87 24.82
C ALA A 57 -5.92 9.57 24.67
N LEU A 58 -6.09 9.07 23.45
CA LEU A 58 -6.67 7.75 23.19
C LEU A 58 -5.83 6.65 23.85
N TYR A 59 -4.51 6.65 23.62
CA TYR A 59 -3.61 5.68 24.24
C TYR A 59 -3.66 5.74 25.79
N GLN A 60 -3.60 6.94 26.36
CA GLN A 60 -3.64 7.17 27.80
C GLN A 60 -4.95 6.70 28.44
N SER A 61 -6.08 6.88 27.75
CA SER A 61 -7.39 6.51 28.31
C SER A 61 -7.71 5.02 28.14
N LYS A 62 -7.28 4.40 27.04
CA LYS A 62 -7.69 3.02 26.69
C LYS A 62 -6.62 1.96 26.92
N PHE A 63 -5.33 2.29 26.76
CA PHE A 63 -4.23 1.32 26.79
C PHE A 63 -3.38 1.46 28.05
N ALA A 64 -2.98 2.69 28.40
CA ALA A 64 -2.12 2.95 29.55
C ALA A 64 -2.65 2.43 30.92
N PRO A 65 -3.97 2.37 31.21
CA PRO A 65 -4.48 1.84 32.48
C PRO A 65 -4.20 0.34 32.69
N PHE A 66 -3.84 -0.38 31.63
CA PHE A 66 -3.52 -1.81 31.67
C PHE A 66 -2.02 -2.11 31.81
N ARG A 67 -1.19 -1.08 31.88
CA ARG A 67 0.24 -1.17 32.15
C ARG A 67 0.53 -1.91 33.47
N GLN A 68 1.59 -2.73 33.52
CA GLN A 68 2.09 -3.29 34.77
C GLN A 68 2.95 -2.26 35.51
N ALA A 69 3.04 -2.36 36.84
CA ALA A 69 3.80 -1.40 37.65
C ALA A 69 5.29 -1.29 37.26
N THR A 70 5.86 -2.35 36.69
CA THR A 70 7.27 -2.44 36.25
C THR A 70 7.53 -1.85 34.87
N ASP A 71 6.49 -1.53 34.10
CA ASP A 71 6.67 -0.98 32.76
C ASP A 71 6.91 0.53 32.84
N LYS A 72 7.81 1.07 32.01
CA LYS A 72 8.02 2.53 31.95
C LYS A 72 6.76 3.21 31.38
N PRO A 73 6.24 4.29 31.99
CA PRO A 73 5.16 5.04 31.40
C PRO A 73 5.66 5.73 30.13
N LEU A 74 4.80 5.78 29.11
CA LEU A 74 5.11 6.46 27.86
C LEU A 74 4.65 7.91 27.98
N ASP A 75 5.60 8.84 28.04
CA ASP A 75 5.30 10.27 27.95
C ASP A 75 4.89 10.65 26.51
N ARG A 76 4.41 11.89 26.33
CA ARG A 76 3.90 12.34 25.03
C ARG A 76 4.99 12.40 23.95
N ALA A 77 6.22 12.78 24.32
CA ALA A 77 7.31 12.91 23.36
C ALA A 77 7.79 11.53 22.89
N ALA A 78 7.94 10.59 23.82
CA ALA A 78 8.26 9.21 23.52
C ALA A 78 7.13 8.52 22.73
N PHE A 79 5.86 8.88 22.99
CA PHE A 79 4.73 8.40 22.18
C PHE A 79 4.79 8.95 20.76
N ASP A 80 5.00 10.25 20.59
CA ASP A 80 5.13 10.86 19.26
C ASP A 80 6.24 10.17 18.46
N ALA A 81 7.44 10.08 19.02
CA ALA A 81 8.59 9.43 18.39
C ALA A 81 8.33 7.95 18.02
N ALA A 82 7.50 7.25 18.80
CA ALA A 82 7.23 5.83 18.60
C ALA A 82 6.10 5.50 17.62
N PHE A 83 5.18 6.45 17.37
CA PHE A 83 3.92 6.19 16.66
C PHE A 83 3.61 7.19 15.55
N VAL A 84 3.74 8.49 15.82
CA VAL A 84 3.31 9.53 14.88
C VAL A 84 4.49 10.09 14.09
N ARG A 85 5.63 10.33 14.75
CA ARG A 85 6.83 10.95 14.19
C ARG A 85 6.49 12.30 13.55
N SER A 86 5.84 13.18 14.34
CA SER A 86 5.28 14.43 13.84
C SER A 86 6.32 15.35 13.18
N ASP A 87 7.52 15.45 13.74
CA ASP A 87 8.62 16.25 13.17
C ASP A 87 9.06 15.73 11.80
N ASP A 88 9.19 14.40 11.64
CA ASP A 88 9.55 13.78 10.37
C ASP A 88 8.48 14.04 9.31
N ARG A 89 7.19 13.96 9.67
CA ARG A 89 6.08 14.25 8.76
C ARG A 89 6.07 15.71 8.32
N VAL A 90 6.32 16.64 9.25
CA VAL A 90 6.47 18.06 8.92
C VAL A 90 7.63 18.27 7.93
N SER A 91 8.76 17.60 8.13
CA SER A 91 9.90 17.66 7.20
C SER A 91 9.52 17.13 5.83
N SER A 92 8.89 15.94 5.76
CA SER A 92 8.44 15.33 4.52
C SER A 92 7.46 16.20 3.74
N VAL A 93 6.52 16.87 4.42
CA VAL A 93 5.62 17.83 3.77
C VAL A 93 6.38 19.07 3.28
N GLY A 94 7.31 19.61 4.09
CA GLY A 94 8.11 20.78 3.71
C GLY A 94 9.06 20.52 2.54
N GLU A 95 9.59 19.32 2.43
CA GLU A 95 10.41 18.84 1.31
C GLU A 95 9.57 18.41 0.10
N GLY A 96 8.25 18.38 0.28
CA GLY A 96 7.29 17.95 -0.72
C GLY A 96 7.23 16.44 -0.93
N LEU A 97 7.94 15.62 -0.16
CA LEU A 97 7.94 14.15 -0.25
C LEU A 97 6.58 13.51 0.06
N THR A 98 5.67 14.25 0.68
CA THR A 98 4.33 13.75 1.05
C THR A 98 3.30 14.87 0.91
N SER A 99 2.12 14.54 0.36
CA SER A 99 0.98 15.45 0.31
C SER A 99 0.37 15.62 1.70
N PHE A 100 0.29 16.86 2.18
CA PHE A 100 -0.31 17.16 3.49
C PHE A 100 -1.78 16.74 3.57
N ASP A 101 -2.57 17.00 2.53
CA ASP A 101 -4.00 16.66 2.55
C ASP A 101 -4.24 15.14 2.58
N THR A 102 -3.44 14.39 1.83
CA THR A 102 -3.50 12.92 1.82
C THR A 102 -3.09 12.36 3.18
N ASP A 103 -1.98 12.84 3.73
CA ASP A 103 -1.48 12.37 5.01
C ASP A 103 -2.43 12.71 6.16
N ARG A 104 -3.02 13.90 6.14
CA ARG A 104 -4.06 14.31 7.07
C ARG A 104 -5.26 13.36 7.03
N ALA A 105 -5.76 13.06 5.83
CA ALA A 105 -6.90 12.16 5.67
C ALA A 105 -6.59 10.75 6.21
N ASP A 106 -5.38 10.24 5.95
CA ASP A 106 -4.93 8.93 6.44
C ASP A 106 -4.82 8.88 7.96
N LEU A 107 -4.31 9.95 8.57
CA LEU A 107 -4.22 10.07 10.02
C LEU A 107 -5.59 10.20 10.69
N ASP A 108 -6.51 10.98 10.12
CA ASP A 108 -7.87 11.09 10.65
C ASP A 108 -8.59 9.74 10.57
N ALA A 109 -8.45 8.99 9.47
CA ALA A 109 -8.97 7.63 9.33
C ALA A 109 -8.31 6.65 10.31
N LEU A 110 -6.99 6.76 10.53
CA LEU A 110 -6.28 5.97 11.53
C LEU A 110 -6.85 6.21 12.93
N LEU A 111 -7.06 7.49 13.30
CA LEU A 111 -7.60 7.84 14.62
C LEU A 111 -8.99 7.25 14.83
N GLU A 112 -9.85 7.29 13.81
CA GLU A 112 -11.19 6.69 13.86
C GLU A 112 -11.12 5.17 14.03
N ALA A 113 -10.36 4.47 13.17
CA ALA A 113 -10.20 3.03 13.22
C ALA A 113 -9.63 2.57 14.57
N MET A 114 -8.61 3.26 15.07
CA MET A 114 -7.99 2.99 16.36
C MET A 114 -8.92 3.28 17.53
N THR A 115 -9.75 4.31 17.45
CA THR A 115 -10.75 4.61 18.48
C THR A 115 -11.79 3.50 18.56
N SER A 116 -12.27 3.01 17.42
CA SER A 116 -13.19 1.88 17.35
C SER A 116 -12.55 0.60 17.88
N ALA A 117 -11.34 0.25 17.41
CA ALA A 117 -10.61 -0.92 17.89
C ALA A 117 -10.35 -0.86 19.40
N ALA A 118 -9.97 0.30 19.94
CA ALA A 118 -9.73 0.49 21.37
C ALA A 118 -10.98 0.29 22.25
N ALA A 119 -12.17 0.53 21.70
CA ALA A 119 -13.43 0.30 22.38
C ALA A 119 -13.90 -1.16 22.30
N ALA A 120 -13.31 -1.96 21.42
CA ALA A 120 -13.75 -3.33 21.18
C ALA A 120 -13.44 -4.26 22.36
N LYS A 121 -14.35 -5.19 22.61
CA LYS A 121 -14.20 -6.21 23.66
C LYS A 121 -12.90 -7.03 23.52
N PRO A 122 -12.50 -7.51 22.32
CA PRO A 122 -11.27 -8.26 22.14
C PRO A 122 -10.02 -7.50 22.61
N THR A 123 -9.96 -6.19 22.39
CA THR A 123 -8.85 -5.35 22.85
C THR A 123 -8.81 -5.26 24.36
N THR A 124 -9.96 -5.03 25.00
CA THR A 124 -10.07 -5.00 26.46
C THR A 124 -9.67 -6.34 27.09
N ASP A 125 -10.07 -7.45 26.48
CA ASP A 125 -9.73 -8.80 26.95
C ASP A 125 -8.21 -9.06 26.83
N ARG A 126 -7.58 -8.68 25.70
CA ARG A 126 -6.11 -8.76 25.51
C ARG A 126 -5.33 -7.92 26.52
N LEU A 127 -5.75 -6.67 26.72
CA LEU A 127 -5.12 -5.75 27.68
C LEU A 127 -5.29 -6.22 29.13
N SER A 128 -6.46 -6.78 29.47
CA SER A 128 -6.72 -7.38 30.77
C SER A 128 -5.86 -8.62 31.01
N ALA A 129 -5.67 -9.46 29.99
CA ALA A 129 -4.78 -10.60 30.05
C ALA A 129 -3.34 -10.16 30.33
N TYR A 130 -2.86 -9.10 29.66
CA TYR A 130 -1.55 -8.50 29.94
C TYR A 130 -1.42 -8.03 31.38
N LYS A 131 -2.38 -7.25 31.88
CA LYS A 131 -2.34 -6.71 33.24
C LYS A 131 -2.24 -7.80 34.31
N LYS A 132 -2.87 -8.96 34.07
CA LYS A 132 -2.89 -10.11 34.97
C LYS A 132 -1.71 -11.07 34.76
N ALA A 133 -1.01 -10.99 33.63
CA ALA A 133 0.05 -11.93 33.28
C ALA A 133 1.25 -11.77 34.21
N LYS A 134 1.76 -12.90 34.71
CA LYS A 134 3.00 -12.93 35.49
C LYS A 134 4.17 -13.21 34.56
N ARG A 135 5.24 -12.42 34.69
CA ARG A 135 6.50 -12.70 34.00
C ARG A 135 7.05 -14.03 34.49
N GLN A 136 7.38 -14.90 33.54
CA GLN A 136 7.98 -16.21 33.80
C GLN A 136 9.48 -16.14 33.57
N ARG A 137 10.23 -16.82 34.43
CA ARG A 137 11.68 -16.91 34.33
C ARG A 137 12.02 -17.94 33.25
N VAL A 138 12.50 -17.47 32.11
CA VAL A 138 12.92 -18.32 30.99
C VAL A 138 14.43 -18.40 30.98
N THR A 139 14.96 -19.61 31.13
CA THR A 139 16.39 -19.88 31.09
C THR A 139 16.76 -20.47 29.74
N ARG A 140 17.71 -19.85 29.04
CA ARG A 140 18.25 -20.36 27.77
C ARG A 140 19.76 -20.44 27.80
N THR A 141 20.30 -21.50 27.21
CA THR A 141 21.74 -21.66 27.04
C THR A 141 22.15 -21.00 25.74
N ILE A 142 22.90 -19.90 25.82
CA ILE A 142 23.48 -19.26 24.64
C ILE A 142 24.87 -19.83 24.44
N ARG A 143 25.10 -20.38 23.24
CA ARG A 143 26.44 -20.77 22.78
C ARG A 143 27.09 -19.55 22.15
N SER A 144 28.25 -19.16 22.67
CA SER A 144 29.09 -18.10 22.13
C SER A 144 30.52 -18.59 22.02
N THR A 145 31.38 -17.85 21.34
CA THR A 145 32.83 -18.09 21.38
C THR A 145 33.47 -17.02 22.24
N ARG A 146 34.40 -17.42 23.11
CA ARG A 146 35.29 -16.48 23.79
C ARG A 146 36.70 -16.65 23.26
N THR A 147 37.44 -15.56 23.17
CA THR A 147 38.87 -15.60 22.88
C THR A 147 39.59 -15.91 24.18
N GLU A 148 40.33 -17.02 24.21
CA GLU A 148 41.24 -17.35 25.30
C GLU A 148 42.68 -17.20 24.83
N THR A 149 43.49 -16.58 25.67
CA THR A 149 44.94 -16.57 25.54
C THR A 149 45.49 -17.82 26.20
N TYR A 150 46.36 -18.54 25.51
CA TYR A 150 47.04 -19.72 26.03
C TYR A 150 48.54 -19.60 25.79
N CYS A 151 49.32 -20.28 26.62
CA CYS A 151 50.76 -20.36 26.41
C CYS A 151 51.04 -21.28 25.23
N ARG A 152 51.56 -20.74 24.13
CA ARG A 152 51.93 -21.51 22.93
C ARG A 152 53.28 -22.20 23.13
N GLU A 153 54.22 -21.52 23.78
CA GLU A 153 55.55 -22.04 24.08
C GLU A 153 55.94 -21.77 25.54
N TYR A 154 56.21 -22.82 26.31
CA TYR A 154 56.55 -22.74 27.73
C TYR A 154 58.05 -22.95 27.96
N GLY A 155 58.70 -21.97 28.59
CA GLY A 155 60.11 -22.03 28.93
C GLY A 155 60.33 -22.73 30.27
N TYR A 156 60.56 -24.05 30.23
CA TYR A 156 60.72 -24.88 31.44
C TYR A 156 61.79 -24.34 32.42
N TYR A 157 62.92 -23.86 31.92
CA TYR A 157 64.04 -23.38 32.75
C TYR A 157 63.83 -22.00 33.38
N ILE A 158 62.91 -21.20 32.85
CA ILE A 158 62.57 -19.86 33.37
C ILE A 158 61.20 -19.84 34.05
N ASP A 159 60.54 -21.00 34.13
CA ASP A 159 59.18 -21.21 34.64
C ASP A 159 58.17 -20.13 34.18
N ALA A 160 58.27 -19.79 32.90
CA ALA A 160 57.48 -18.71 32.31
C ALA A 160 57.06 -19.04 30.88
N CYS A 161 55.94 -18.45 30.47
CA CYS A 161 55.50 -18.55 29.09
C CYS A 161 56.35 -17.63 28.20
N ILE A 162 56.98 -18.20 27.17
CA ILE A 162 57.82 -17.47 26.21
C ILE A 162 56.95 -16.78 25.17
N ASP A 163 55.85 -17.43 24.77
CA ASP A 163 55.01 -16.97 23.68
C ASP A 163 53.53 -17.32 23.89
N TYR A 164 52.65 -16.36 23.63
CA TYR A 164 51.22 -16.46 23.83
C TYR A 164 50.47 -16.55 22.50
N GLY A 165 49.57 -17.53 22.40
CA GLY A 165 48.62 -17.64 21.30
C GLY A 165 47.20 -17.28 21.76
N THR A 166 46.33 -16.92 20.82
CA THR A 166 44.89 -16.78 21.06
C THR A 166 44.12 -17.82 20.28
N ARG A 167 43.13 -18.46 20.93
CA ARG A 167 42.18 -19.36 20.25
C ARG A 167 40.75 -19.01 20.62
N LYS A 168 39.82 -19.19 19.68
CA LYS A 168 38.38 -19.08 19.95
C LYS A 168 37.89 -20.40 20.51
N VAL A 169 37.45 -20.42 21.75
CA VAL A 169 36.84 -21.60 22.38
C VAL A 169 35.34 -21.42 22.50
N PRO A 170 34.53 -22.48 22.26
CA PRO A 170 33.10 -22.42 22.50
C PRO A 170 32.85 -22.31 24.01
N GLN A 171 31.99 -21.37 24.40
CA GLN A 171 31.50 -21.22 25.76
C GLN A 171 29.97 -21.19 25.74
N SER A 172 29.35 -22.04 26.55
CA SER A 172 27.95 -21.93 26.90
C SER A 172 27.79 -21.00 28.11
N ARG A 173 26.88 -20.04 28.02
CA ARG A 173 26.41 -19.29 29.18
C ARG A 173 24.90 -19.40 29.31
N THR A 174 24.46 -19.63 30.53
CA THR A 174 23.04 -19.66 30.88
C THR A 174 22.56 -18.23 31.06
N VAL A 175 21.65 -17.78 30.19
CA VAL A 175 21.00 -16.47 30.34
C VAL A 175 19.59 -16.71 30.83
N THR A 176 19.28 -16.11 31.97
CA THR A 176 17.92 -16.11 32.50
C THR A 176 17.27 -14.76 32.21
N GLU A 177 16.14 -14.78 31.51
CA GLU A 177 15.34 -13.60 31.20
C GLU A 177 13.93 -13.76 31.74
N SER A 178 13.37 -12.69 32.31
CA SER A 178 11.96 -12.66 32.71
C SER A 178 11.12 -12.26 31.49
N ARG A 179 10.36 -13.20 30.93
CA ARG A 179 9.52 -12.98 29.74
C ARG A 179 8.04 -13.15 30.07
N LEU A 180 7.18 -12.45 29.33
CA LEU A 180 5.74 -12.69 29.41
C LEU A 180 5.37 -14.02 28.72
N PRO A 181 4.26 -14.66 29.13
CA PRO A 181 3.74 -15.83 28.44
C PRO A 181 3.50 -15.55 26.94
N LYS A 182 3.59 -16.57 26.10
CA LYS A 182 3.29 -16.44 24.66
C LYS A 182 1.85 -15.94 24.47
N GLY A 183 1.66 -15.05 23.49
CA GLY A 183 0.35 -14.47 23.15
C GLY A 183 -0.08 -13.29 24.04
N VAL A 184 0.73 -12.89 25.02
CA VAL A 184 0.49 -11.71 25.85
C VAL A 184 1.33 -10.55 25.35
N THR A 185 0.64 -9.49 24.90
CA THR A 185 1.26 -8.32 24.27
C THR A 185 1.12 -7.09 25.15
N SER A 186 2.18 -6.27 25.25
CA SER A 186 2.14 -5.04 26.04
C SER A 186 1.20 -4.00 25.42
N PRO A 187 0.65 -3.04 26.20
CA PRO A 187 -0.24 -2.02 25.64
C PRO A 187 0.38 -1.20 24.51
N PRO A 188 1.64 -0.73 24.59
CA PRO A 188 2.32 -0.09 23.46
C PRO A 188 2.45 -1.01 22.24
N ASP A 189 2.81 -2.28 22.44
CA ASP A 189 3.00 -3.22 21.34
C ASP A 189 1.67 -3.58 20.66
N LEU A 190 0.58 -3.71 21.43
CA LEU A 190 -0.75 -3.96 20.89
C LEU A 190 -1.25 -2.75 20.09
N PHE A 191 -1.04 -1.55 20.62
CA PHE A 191 -1.37 -0.31 19.92
C PHE A 191 -0.59 -0.19 18.62
N ARG A 192 0.71 -0.51 18.63
CA ARG A 192 1.55 -0.57 17.42
C ARG A 192 1.02 -1.58 16.42
N ALA A 193 0.73 -2.80 16.85
CA ALA A 193 0.25 -3.85 15.96
C ALA A 193 -1.04 -3.44 15.24
N TYR A 194 -1.95 -2.74 15.93
CA TYR A 194 -3.15 -2.17 15.31
C TYR A 194 -2.83 -1.06 14.30
N GLN A 195 -1.95 -0.13 14.65
CA GLN A 195 -1.53 0.93 13.73
C GLN A 195 -0.85 0.36 12.47
N ASP A 196 0.06 -0.59 12.63
CA ASP A 196 0.78 -1.21 11.52
C ASP A 196 -0.17 -1.98 10.59
N ARG A 197 -1.15 -2.68 11.18
CA ARG A 197 -2.20 -3.38 10.42
C ARG A 197 -3.06 -2.41 9.62
N PHE A 198 -3.42 -1.26 10.19
CA PHE A 198 -4.16 -0.21 9.48
C PHE A 198 -3.40 0.24 8.23
N PHE A 199 -2.12 0.60 8.37
CA PHE A 199 -1.34 1.11 7.24
C PHE A 199 -1.07 0.05 6.17
N ALA A 200 -0.87 -1.21 6.56
CA ALA A 200 -0.74 -2.29 5.59
C ALA A 200 -2.03 -2.53 4.80
N LEU A 201 -3.19 -2.55 5.47
CA LEU A 201 -4.47 -2.72 4.78
C LEU A 201 -4.81 -1.51 3.90
N LEU A 202 -4.48 -0.30 4.35
CA LEU A 202 -4.64 0.91 3.57
C LEU A 202 -3.82 0.83 2.27
N THR A 203 -2.56 0.44 2.37
CA THR A 203 -1.66 0.27 1.22
C THR A 203 -2.18 -0.83 0.28
N GLN A 204 -2.48 -2.01 0.82
CA GLN A 204 -2.99 -3.13 0.05
C GLN A 204 -4.26 -2.75 -0.75
N ARG A 205 -5.24 -2.14 -0.09
CA ARG A 205 -6.50 -1.74 -0.74
C ARG A 205 -6.28 -0.64 -1.78
N ARG A 206 -5.30 0.25 -1.59
CA ARG A 206 -4.93 1.26 -2.59
C ARG A 206 -4.35 0.61 -3.84
N GLU A 207 -3.45 -0.34 -3.67
CA GLU A 207 -2.86 -1.09 -4.78
C GLU A 207 -3.92 -1.89 -5.53
N GLU A 208 -4.83 -2.56 -4.83
CA GLU A 208 -5.95 -3.29 -5.43
C GLU A 208 -6.89 -2.36 -6.22
N ASN A 209 -7.26 -1.20 -5.65
CA ASN A 209 -8.14 -0.24 -6.31
C ASN A 209 -7.46 0.43 -7.51
N ALA A 210 -6.17 0.74 -7.42
CA ALA A 210 -5.40 1.25 -8.54
C ALA A 210 -5.28 0.21 -9.66
N GLY A 211 -5.07 -1.07 -9.31
CA GLY A 211 -5.05 -2.17 -10.25
C GLY A 211 -6.37 -2.36 -10.98
N LYS A 212 -7.50 -2.30 -10.26
CA LYS A 212 -8.85 -2.38 -10.85
C LYS A 212 -9.13 -1.21 -11.79
N ALA A 213 -8.81 0.02 -11.38
CA ALA A 213 -8.98 1.19 -12.24
C ALA A 213 -8.12 1.09 -13.50
N SER A 214 -6.87 0.62 -13.39
CA SER A 214 -5.99 0.40 -14.54
C SER A 214 -6.55 -0.65 -15.50
N ALA A 215 -7.09 -1.76 -14.98
CA ALA A 215 -7.73 -2.79 -15.78
C ALA A 215 -8.98 -2.29 -16.52
N GLU A 216 -9.83 -1.50 -15.86
CA GLU A 216 -11.01 -0.90 -16.47
C GLU A 216 -10.64 0.12 -17.56
N ARG A 217 -9.58 0.92 -17.35
CA ARG A 217 -9.04 1.80 -18.41
C ARG A 217 -8.61 1.01 -19.63
N ALA A 218 -7.86 -0.07 -19.44
CA ALA A 218 -7.40 -0.92 -20.53
C ALA A 218 -8.57 -1.58 -21.28
N GLU A 219 -9.62 -2.00 -20.58
CA GLU A 219 -10.85 -2.54 -21.18
C GLU A 219 -11.56 -1.49 -22.06
N ILE A 220 -11.72 -0.26 -21.55
CA ILE A 220 -12.33 0.84 -22.31
C ILE A 220 -11.50 1.19 -23.55
N GLU A 221 -10.17 1.24 -23.45
CA GLU A 221 -9.29 1.49 -24.60
C GLU A 221 -9.42 0.39 -25.66
N GLN A 222 -9.44 -0.87 -25.24
CA GLN A 222 -9.61 -2.01 -26.13
C GLN A 222 -10.97 -1.98 -26.84
N ASP A 223 -12.04 -1.69 -26.11
CA ASP A 223 -13.39 -1.55 -26.67
C ASP A 223 -13.48 -0.40 -27.68
N ASN A 224 -12.81 0.71 -27.40
CA ASN A 224 -12.74 1.84 -28.33
C ASN A 224 -11.98 1.47 -29.62
N ILE A 225 -10.89 0.69 -29.53
CA ILE A 225 -10.16 0.18 -30.70
C ILE A 225 -11.04 -0.77 -31.53
N ILE A 226 -11.73 -1.72 -30.88
CA ILE A 226 -12.62 -2.66 -31.57
C ILE A 226 -13.78 -1.90 -32.22
N GLY A 227 -14.37 -0.94 -31.50
CA GLY A 227 -15.43 -0.08 -32.00
C GLY A 227 -15.00 0.71 -33.24
N ALA A 228 -13.82 1.34 -33.21
CA ALA A 228 -13.26 2.07 -34.34
C ALA A 228 -13.01 1.16 -35.56
N SER A 229 -12.47 -0.04 -35.34
CA SER A 229 -12.25 -1.04 -36.40
C SER A 229 -13.55 -1.47 -37.07
N ARG A 230 -14.62 -1.71 -36.28
CA ARG A 230 -15.96 -2.03 -36.81
C ARG A 230 -16.54 -0.86 -37.62
N LEU A 231 -16.36 0.36 -37.16
CA LEU A 231 -16.82 1.57 -37.84
C LEU A 231 -16.12 1.76 -39.19
N TRP A 232 -14.79 1.58 -39.24
CA TRP A 232 -14.03 1.59 -40.48
C TRP A 232 -14.44 0.49 -41.45
N SER A 233 -14.67 -0.72 -40.93
CA SER A 233 -15.16 -1.84 -41.75
C SER A 233 -16.54 -1.56 -42.35
N ALA A 234 -17.46 -1.00 -41.57
CA ALA A 234 -18.78 -0.59 -42.05
C ALA A 234 -18.68 0.52 -43.12
N ALA A 235 -17.83 1.52 -42.91
CA ALA A 235 -17.60 2.59 -43.89
C ALA A 235 -17.04 2.04 -45.21
N TYR A 236 -16.12 1.07 -45.16
CA TYR A 236 -15.57 0.42 -46.34
C TYR A 236 -16.65 -0.36 -47.12
N ILE A 237 -17.51 -1.10 -46.42
CA ILE A 237 -18.63 -1.85 -47.04
C ILE A 237 -19.61 -0.89 -47.74
N VAL A 238 -20.00 0.20 -47.06
CA VAL A 238 -20.90 1.21 -47.64
C VAL A 238 -20.24 1.89 -48.85
N GLY A 239 -18.97 2.27 -48.74
CA GLY A 239 -18.22 2.87 -49.85
C GLY A 239 -18.10 1.94 -51.07
N ALA A 240 -17.84 0.65 -50.84
CA ALA A 240 -17.80 -0.36 -51.89
C ALA A 240 -19.16 -0.54 -52.57
N PHE A 241 -20.25 -0.56 -51.79
CA PHE A 241 -21.61 -0.64 -52.32
C PHE A 241 -21.98 0.58 -53.18
N ILE A 242 -21.67 1.80 -52.71
CA ILE A 242 -21.90 3.04 -53.48
C ILE A 242 -21.12 3.01 -54.79
N SER A 243 -19.85 2.58 -54.76
CA SER A 243 -19.00 2.48 -55.95
C SER A 243 -19.56 1.50 -56.98
N LEU A 244 -20.05 0.33 -56.53
CA LEU A 244 -20.72 -0.65 -57.37
C LEU A 244 -22.01 -0.09 -57.98
N MET A 245 -22.87 0.55 -57.19
CA MET A 245 -24.10 1.19 -57.68
C MET A 245 -23.81 2.27 -58.72
N PHE A 246 -22.78 3.08 -58.51
CA PHE A 246 -22.38 4.11 -59.46
C PHE A 246 -21.91 3.50 -60.79
N LEU A 247 -21.14 2.40 -60.75
CA LEU A 247 -20.76 1.65 -61.94
C LEU A 247 -21.98 1.13 -62.70
N PHE A 248 -22.97 0.55 -62.00
CA PHE A 248 -24.22 0.11 -62.62
C PHE A 248 -24.99 1.25 -63.28
N LEU A 249 -25.03 2.43 -62.66
CA LEU A 249 -25.65 3.62 -63.26
C LEU A 249 -24.93 4.07 -64.53
N LEU A 250 -23.59 4.08 -64.53
CA LEU A 250 -22.80 4.41 -65.74
C LEU A 250 -23.09 3.42 -66.87
N ILE A 251 -23.10 2.11 -66.58
CA ILE A 251 -23.44 1.07 -67.56
C ILE A 251 -24.89 1.23 -68.06
N ALA A 252 -25.82 1.56 -67.17
CA ALA A 252 -27.22 1.77 -67.55
C ALA A 252 -27.39 2.98 -68.47
N ILE A 253 -26.71 4.09 -68.18
CA ILE A 253 -26.69 5.29 -69.03
C ILE A 253 -26.08 4.96 -70.39
N GLU A 254 -24.94 4.27 -70.42
CA GLU A 254 -24.29 3.87 -71.68
C GLU A 254 -25.21 2.98 -72.52
N ARG A 255 -25.87 1.99 -71.89
CA ARG A 255 -26.82 1.11 -72.57
C ARG A 255 -28.03 1.89 -73.10
N HIS A 256 -28.52 2.89 -72.36
CA HIS A 256 -29.62 3.74 -72.79
C HIS A 256 -29.22 4.63 -73.98
N GLN A 257 -28.03 5.24 -73.94
CA GLN A 257 -27.48 6.03 -75.05
C GLN A 257 -27.25 5.18 -76.30
N ARG A 258 -26.69 3.98 -76.17
CA ARG A 258 -26.54 3.03 -77.29
C ARG A 258 -27.89 2.62 -77.88
N ARG A 259 -28.95 2.51 -77.06
CA ARG A 259 -30.31 2.22 -77.54
C ARG A 259 -30.89 3.38 -78.33
N ILE A 260 -30.77 4.62 -77.83
CA ILE A 260 -31.23 5.83 -78.55
C ILE A 260 -30.46 5.99 -79.86
N ALA A 261 -29.14 5.81 -79.84
CA ALA A 261 -28.30 5.90 -81.04
C ALA A 261 -28.70 4.89 -82.12
N ARG A 262 -29.05 3.65 -81.74
CA ARG A 262 -29.54 2.62 -82.69
C ARG A 262 -30.90 2.95 -83.30
N VAL A 263 -31.79 3.59 -82.54
CA VAL A 263 -33.11 4.04 -83.03
C VAL A 263 -32.94 5.24 -83.97
N ALA A 264 -32.06 6.19 -83.62
CA ALA A 264 -31.77 7.34 -84.46
C ALA A 264 -31.02 6.99 -85.77
N SER A 265 -30.22 5.93 -85.77
CA SER A 265 -29.49 5.46 -86.96
C SER A 265 -30.31 4.53 -87.88
N ASN A 266 -31.55 4.18 -87.53
CA ASN A 266 -32.40 3.27 -88.32
C ASN A 266 -33.85 3.81 -88.39
N PRO A 267 -34.09 4.89 -89.16
CA PRO A 267 -35.39 5.57 -89.22
C PRO A 267 -36.49 4.77 -89.93
N ASP A 268 -36.16 3.69 -90.63
CA ASP A 268 -37.10 2.92 -91.48
C ASP A 268 -37.99 1.90 -90.72
N LEU A 269 -38.11 2.00 -89.39
CA LEU A 269 -38.99 1.13 -88.57
C LEU A 269 -40.11 1.89 -87.85
N LEU A 270 -40.35 3.16 -88.19
CA LEU A 270 -41.50 3.93 -87.69
C LEU A 270 -42.71 3.93 -88.64
N GLU A 271 -42.62 3.23 -89.78
CA GLU A 271 -43.76 2.92 -90.65
C GLU A 271 -43.94 1.40 -90.81
N SER A 272 -44.42 0.73 -89.76
CA SER A 272 -45.20 -0.52 -89.86
C SER A 272 -45.99 -0.77 -88.59
#